data_AF-A0A397EMG6-F1
#
_entry.id   AF-A0A397EMG6-F1
#
_cell.length_a   1.000
_cell.length_b   1.000
_cell.length_c   1.000
_cell.angle_alpha   90.00
_cell.angle_beta   90.00
_cell.angle_gamma   90.00
#
_symmetry.space_group_name_H-M   'P 1'
#
loop_
_entity.id
_entity.type
_entity.pdbx_description
1 polymer ?
#
loop_
_entity_poly.entity_id
_entity_poly.type
_entity_poly.pdbx_seq_one_letter_code
_entity_poly.pdbx_strand_id
1 'polypeptide(L)'
;MKTVVLLASVAAVQSAGLETYLPKSLFQFVFPNALPIYSYENMIAVSKIYPAFANTGDVDVDKREVAAFLGQIALESGYLQYVEEIKKPTMCEASAHYPCAPGKQYFGRGPIQLSWNYNYKNFGIAAGKDLVTNPDLVAQDPQLVWWSAYWFWNVDQWKGNIHDVVGQPGGFAYTTYIINGGLECGPNPANKGSEKSRIDNYIKFANLLGVAPGDNLSCQTSAYPPSTPWPKRVTTKTPPLYVANHDQDRHHIYPNHDQDRHHIYPNHDQDRHHIYPNHDQDRHHIYPNHDQDHRHPHDQDHRHPHDQDHRHPHDQAHRYPHDDPLPSNQCNGNRNVCFWPLTQQVLPYAKAHCQLFFWSVWCD
;
A
#
# COMPACT_ATOMS: atom_id res chain seq x y z
N MET A 1 -49.94 -0.03 33.14
CA MET A 1 -48.97 -0.62 32.19
C MET A 1 -47.89 0.40 31.94
N LYS A 2 -46.66 0.17 32.41
CA LYS A 2 -45.51 1.06 32.16
C LYS A 2 -44.73 0.50 30.99
N THR A 3 -44.73 1.20 29.87
CA THR A 3 -43.95 0.85 28.69
C THR A 3 -42.49 1.15 28.98
N VAL A 4 -41.65 0.11 29.05
CA VAL A 4 -40.19 0.26 29.07
C VAL A 4 -39.73 0.30 27.62
N VAL A 5 -39.23 1.44 27.17
CA VAL A 5 -38.53 1.56 25.90
C VAL A 5 -37.05 1.25 26.18
N LEU A 6 -36.60 0.06 25.81
CA LEU A 6 -35.16 -0.24 25.71
C LEU A 6 -34.64 0.41 24.43
N LEU A 7 -33.91 1.52 24.56
CA LEU A 7 -33.01 1.99 23.51
C LEU A 7 -31.72 1.17 23.61
N ALA A 8 -31.62 0.14 22.77
CA ALA A 8 -30.34 -0.53 22.53
C ALA A 8 -29.45 0.40 21.70
N SER A 9 -28.54 1.11 22.36
CA SER A 9 -27.43 1.79 21.69
C SER A 9 -26.41 0.74 21.24
N VAL A 10 -26.59 0.24 20.01
CA VAL A 10 -25.50 -0.46 19.30
C VAL A 10 -24.81 0.56 18.43
N ALA A 11 -23.88 1.32 19.03
CA ALA A 11 -22.80 1.88 18.23
C ALA A 11 -21.90 0.69 17.88
N ALA A 12 -22.18 0.03 16.76
CA ALA A 12 -21.18 -0.84 16.15
C ALA A 12 -19.98 0.06 15.84
N VAL A 13 -18.85 -0.21 16.47
CA VAL A 13 -17.58 0.34 16.03
C VAL A 13 -17.44 -0.11 14.58
N GLN A 14 -17.61 0.83 13.65
CA GLN A 14 -17.31 0.60 12.24
C GLN A 14 -15.83 0.21 12.23
N SER A 15 -15.51 -1.05 11.94
CA SER A 15 -14.14 -1.47 11.74
C SER A 15 -13.50 -0.50 10.74
N ALA A 16 -12.36 0.08 11.08
CA ALA A 16 -11.58 0.93 10.20
C ALA A 16 -10.25 0.21 9.96
N GLY A 17 -9.91 -0.06 8.69
CA GLY A 17 -8.67 -0.75 8.31
C GLY A 17 -8.88 -2.16 7.75
N LEU A 18 -7.81 -2.96 7.77
CA LEU A 18 -7.74 -4.26 7.10
C LEU A 18 -8.86 -5.23 7.49
N GLU A 19 -9.24 -5.29 8.77
CA GLU A 19 -10.27 -6.20 9.27
C GLU A 19 -11.65 -5.98 8.62
N THR A 20 -11.90 -4.81 8.04
CA THR A 20 -13.12 -4.50 7.27
C THR A 20 -13.25 -5.36 6.02
N TYR A 21 -12.12 -5.62 5.35
CA TYR A 21 -12.09 -6.34 4.09
C TYR A 21 -11.57 -7.76 4.24
N LEU A 22 -10.79 -8.04 5.29
CA LEU A 22 -10.21 -9.34 5.59
C LEU A 22 -10.63 -9.80 7.00
N PRO A 23 -11.89 -10.26 7.19
CA PRO A 23 -12.29 -10.87 8.45
C PRO A 23 -11.52 -12.19 8.67
N LYS A 24 -11.40 -12.60 9.94
CA LYS A 24 -10.66 -13.82 10.32
C LYS A 24 -11.12 -15.07 9.55
N SER A 25 -12.42 -15.22 9.34
CA SER A 25 -13.00 -16.33 8.59
C SER A 25 -12.52 -16.35 7.14
N LEU A 26 -12.43 -15.18 6.49
CA LEU A 26 -11.90 -15.07 5.14
C LEU A 26 -10.41 -15.39 5.10
N PHE A 27 -9.62 -14.87 6.05
CA PHE A 27 -8.19 -15.19 6.16
C PHE A 27 -7.97 -16.71 6.30
N GLN A 28 -8.71 -17.38 7.19
CA GLN A 28 -8.63 -18.83 7.38
C GLN A 28 -9.10 -19.60 6.14
N PHE A 29 -10.08 -19.07 5.40
CA PHE A 29 -10.53 -19.66 4.16
C PHE A 29 -9.47 -19.56 3.05
N VAL A 30 -8.79 -18.41 2.91
CA VAL A 30 -7.78 -18.22 1.86
C VAL A 30 -6.42 -18.83 2.18
N PHE A 31 -6.08 -18.98 3.47
CA PHE A 31 -4.85 -19.61 3.96
C PHE A 31 -5.14 -20.71 4.99
N PRO A 32 -5.82 -21.80 4.60
CA PRO A 32 -6.24 -22.85 5.54
C PRO A 32 -5.06 -23.60 6.16
N ASN A 33 -3.89 -23.56 5.50
CA ASN A 33 -2.67 -24.24 5.93
C ASN A 33 -1.58 -23.24 6.36
N ALA A 34 -1.93 -21.99 6.68
CA ALA A 34 -0.97 -21.03 7.19
C ALA A 34 -0.22 -21.59 8.40
N LEU A 35 1.11 -21.43 8.43
CA LEU A 35 1.90 -21.81 9.60
C LEU A 35 1.45 -21.01 10.84
N PRO A 36 1.51 -21.58 12.05
CA PRO A 36 1.05 -20.92 13.28
C PRO A 36 1.67 -19.54 13.56
N ILE A 37 2.89 -19.29 13.07
CA ILE A 37 3.55 -17.98 13.21
C ILE A 37 2.80 -16.86 12.49
N TYR A 38 2.06 -17.18 11.43
CA TYR A 38 1.22 -16.26 10.67
C TYR A 38 -0.17 -16.11 11.30
N SER A 39 -0.22 -15.75 12.58
CA SER A 39 -1.48 -15.49 13.31
C SER A 39 -2.23 -14.30 12.70
N TYR A 40 -3.54 -14.47 12.52
CA TYR A 40 -4.45 -13.39 12.09
C TYR A 40 -4.46 -12.21 13.08
N GLU A 41 -4.47 -12.51 14.38
CA GLU A 41 -4.47 -11.50 15.43
C GLU A 41 -3.22 -10.63 15.36
N ASN A 42 -2.05 -11.24 15.14
CA ASN A 42 -0.82 -10.50 14.97
C ASN A 42 -0.80 -9.70 13.66
N MET A 43 -1.34 -10.26 12.57
CA MET A 43 -1.49 -9.53 11.30
C MET A 43 -2.29 -8.23 11.51
N ILE A 44 -3.45 -8.32 12.16
CA ILE A 44 -4.31 -7.15 12.46
C ILE A 44 -3.67 -6.22 13.49
N ALA A 45 -2.93 -6.73 14.47
CA ALA A 45 -2.23 -5.88 15.44
C ALA A 45 -1.12 -5.05 14.77
N VAL A 46 -0.37 -5.66 13.86
CA VAL A 46 0.75 -5.01 13.15
C VAL A 46 0.27 -4.08 12.04
N SER A 47 -0.85 -4.38 11.37
CA SER A 47 -1.40 -3.49 10.32
C SER A 47 -1.68 -2.07 10.85
N LYS A 48 -1.96 -1.93 12.16
CA LYS A 48 -2.18 -0.64 12.83
C LYS A 48 -0.97 0.29 12.85
N ILE A 49 0.23 -0.22 12.59
CA ILE A 49 1.43 0.62 12.39
C ILE A 49 1.29 1.48 11.13
N TYR A 50 0.51 1.02 10.14
CA TYR A 50 0.24 1.70 8.88
C TYR A 50 -1.27 1.95 8.71
N PRO A 51 -1.85 2.92 9.44
CA PRO A 51 -3.31 3.10 9.50
C PRO A 51 -3.97 3.53 8.18
N ALA A 52 -3.19 3.91 7.17
CA ALA A 52 -3.66 4.21 5.82
C ALA A 52 -3.85 2.96 4.95
N PHE A 53 -3.18 1.85 5.29
CA PHE A 53 -3.29 0.59 4.54
C PHE A 53 -4.74 0.09 4.55
N ALA A 54 -5.31 -0.12 3.36
CA ALA A 54 -6.70 -0.50 3.17
C ALA A 54 -7.69 0.45 3.85
N ASN A 55 -7.37 1.74 3.92
CA ASN A 55 -8.18 2.76 4.58
C ASN A 55 -7.95 4.16 3.97
N THR A 56 -7.99 4.23 2.64
CA THR A 56 -7.73 5.46 1.89
C THR A 56 -8.98 6.31 1.67
N GLY A 57 -10.14 5.79 2.06
CA GLY A 57 -11.44 6.45 1.91
C GLY A 57 -12.10 6.21 0.56
N ASP A 58 -11.54 5.30 -0.25
CA ASP A 58 -12.13 4.75 -1.46
C ASP A 58 -12.22 3.23 -1.31
N VAL A 59 -13.45 2.72 -1.20
CA VAL A 59 -13.73 1.32 -0.89
C VAL A 59 -13.17 0.36 -1.95
N ASP A 60 -13.19 0.74 -3.22
CA ASP A 60 -12.72 -0.11 -4.29
C ASP A 60 -11.19 -0.15 -4.33
N VAL A 61 -10.55 1.00 -4.07
CA VAL A 61 -9.09 1.06 -3.92
C VAL A 61 -8.63 0.24 -2.71
N ASP A 62 -9.31 0.37 -1.57
CA ASP A 62 -8.95 -0.34 -0.34
C ASP A 62 -9.11 -1.86 -0.52
N LYS A 63 -10.19 -2.32 -1.16
CA LYS A 63 -10.35 -3.74 -1.54
C LYS A 63 -9.27 -4.22 -2.51
N ARG A 64 -8.91 -3.43 -3.52
CA ARG A 64 -7.84 -3.78 -4.48
C ARG A 64 -6.48 -3.86 -3.78
N GLU A 65 -6.19 -2.96 -2.84
CA GLU A 65 -4.98 -3.03 -2.04
C GLU A 65 -4.91 -4.32 -1.22
N VAL A 66 -6.00 -4.70 -0.54
CA VAL A 66 -6.06 -5.98 0.20
C VAL A 66 -5.90 -7.16 -0.74
N ALA A 67 -6.62 -7.19 -1.87
CA ALA A 67 -6.50 -8.27 -2.85
C ALA A 67 -5.07 -8.40 -3.39
N ALA A 68 -4.40 -7.29 -3.67
CA ALA A 68 -3.03 -7.27 -4.16
C ALA A 68 -2.07 -7.76 -3.08
N PHE A 69 -2.19 -7.27 -1.84
CA PHE A 69 -1.36 -7.72 -0.71
C PHE A 69 -1.47 -9.24 -0.52
N LEU A 70 -2.70 -9.77 -0.48
CA LEU A 70 -2.96 -11.21 -0.41
C LEU A 70 -2.38 -11.97 -1.60
N GLY A 71 -2.52 -11.42 -2.80
CA GLY A 71 -2.03 -12.00 -4.04
C GLY A 71 -0.52 -12.19 -4.07
N GLN A 72 0.20 -11.15 -3.63
CA GLN A 72 1.64 -11.14 -3.56
C GLN A 72 2.16 -12.10 -2.49
N ILE A 73 1.67 -11.99 -1.24
CA ILE A 73 2.17 -12.86 -0.15
C ILE A 73 1.83 -14.33 -0.40
N ALA A 74 0.72 -14.63 -1.09
CA ALA A 74 0.37 -16.00 -1.45
C ALA A 74 1.41 -16.65 -2.36
N LEU A 75 2.00 -15.90 -3.30
CA LEU A 75 3.08 -16.43 -4.13
C LEU A 75 4.39 -16.51 -3.32
N GLU A 76 4.79 -15.42 -2.67
CA GLU A 76 6.08 -15.33 -1.97
C GLU A 76 6.26 -16.41 -0.91
N SER A 77 5.23 -16.63 -0.09
CA SER A 77 5.31 -17.54 1.06
C SER A 77 4.74 -18.94 0.80
N GLY A 78 4.33 -19.23 -0.44
CA GLY A 78 3.60 -20.45 -0.79
C GLY A 78 2.30 -20.59 0.02
N TYR A 79 1.47 -19.55 0.00
CA TYR A 79 0.23 -19.45 0.77
C TYR A 79 0.46 -19.55 2.29
N LEU A 80 1.47 -18.85 2.80
CA LEU A 80 1.87 -18.80 4.21
C LEU A 80 2.29 -20.17 4.79
N GLN A 81 2.69 -21.12 3.93
CA GLN A 81 3.21 -22.43 4.34
C GLN A 81 4.73 -22.45 4.53
N TYR A 82 5.40 -21.38 4.11
CA TYR A 82 6.84 -21.19 4.29
C TYR A 82 7.12 -19.86 4.99
N VAL A 83 7.93 -19.91 6.03
CA VAL A 83 8.44 -18.71 6.72
C VAL A 83 9.85 -18.34 6.27
N GLU A 84 10.60 -19.29 5.72
CA GLU A 84 11.92 -19.09 5.14
C GLU A 84 11.94 -19.62 3.70
N GLU A 85 12.75 -18.98 2.86
CA GLU A 85 13.02 -19.43 1.50
C GLU A 85 13.55 -20.87 1.50
N ILE A 86 13.08 -21.68 0.54
CA ILE A 86 13.43 -23.11 0.48
C ILE A 86 14.90 -23.28 0.10
N LYS A 87 15.33 -22.58 -0.95
CA LYS A 87 16.75 -22.44 -1.27
C LYS A 87 17.21 -21.26 -0.42
N LYS A 88 18.22 -21.43 0.42
CA LYS A 88 18.66 -20.41 1.39
C LYS A 88 19.96 -19.73 0.92
N PRO A 89 19.94 -18.91 -0.15
CA PRO A 89 21.12 -18.21 -0.62
C PRO A 89 21.59 -17.16 0.40
N THR A 90 22.85 -16.75 0.32
CA THR A 90 23.39 -15.74 1.23
C THR A 90 22.73 -14.37 1.05
N MET A 91 22.38 -13.99 -0.18
CA MET A 91 21.76 -12.69 -0.55
C MET A 91 22.47 -11.50 0.13
N CYS A 92 23.78 -11.41 -0.08
CA CYS A 92 24.62 -10.37 0.50
C CYS A 92 25.27 -9.55 -0.61
N GLU A 93 25.01 -8.25 -0.59
CA GLU A 93 25.73 -7.24 -1.38
C GLU A 93 26.44 -6.30 -0.41
N ALA A 94 27.63 -6.72 0.02
CA ALA A 94 28.36 -6.01 1.07
C ALA A 94 28.84 -4.64 0.59
N SER A 95 28.55 -3.61 1.38
CA SER A 95 29.11 -2.27 1.24
C SER A 95 29.36 -1.65 2.60
N ALA A 96 30.05 -0.50 2.66
CA ALA A 96 30.23 0.23 3.90
C ALA A 96 28.89 0.63 4.54
N HIS A 97 27.90 0.99 3.72
CA HIS A 97 26.57 1.33 4.19
C HIS A 97 25.70 0.10 4.46
N TYR A 98 25.86 -1.00 3.72
CA TYR A 98 25.11 -2.24 3.93
C TYR A 98 26.07 -3.40 4.21
N PRO A 99 26.59 -3.53 5.45
CA PRO A 99 27.48 -4.62 5.80
C PRO A 99 26.73 -5.96 5.83
N CYS A 100 27.48 -7.05 5.68
CA CYS A 100 27.00 -8.41 5.92
C CYS A 100 27.71 -8.96 7.16
N ALA A 101 26.93 -9.43 8.14
CA ALA A 101 27.48 -10.01 9.35
C ALA A 101 28.12 -11.39 9.05
N PRO A 102 29.28 -11.71 9.63
CA PRO A 102 29.93 -13.01 9.44
C PRO A 102 28.99 -14.17 9.76
N GLY A 103 28.93 -15.15 8.85
CA GLY A 103 28.10 -16.36 9.02
C GLY A 103 26.60 -16.15 8.91
N LYS A 104 26.13 -14.96 8.52
CA LYS A 104 24.70 -14.65 8.35
C LYS A 104 24.27 -14.67 6.90
N GLN A 105 22.99 -14.97 6.70
CA GLN A 105 22.34 -15.07 5.40
C GLN A 105 21.02 -14.29 5.41
N TYR A 106 20.73 -13.65 4.28
CA TYR A 106 19.60 -12.73 4.10
C TYR A 106 18.64 -13.24 3.02
N PHE A 107 18.47 -14.56 2.91
CA PHE A 107 17.41 -15.19 2.12
C PHE A 107 16.02 -14.73 2.58
N GLY A 108 15.00 -15.05 1.78
CA GLY A 108 13.63 -14.66 2.03
C GLY A 108 13.09 -15.13 3.39
N ARG A 109 12.55 -14.19 4.19
CA ARG A 109 11.81 -14.50 5.42
C ARG A 109 10.47 -13.77 5.47
N GLY A 110 9.48 -14.41 6.08
CA GLY A 110 8.14 -13.85 6.28
C GLY A 110 7.26 -13.80 5.02
N PRO A 111 6.09 -13.13 5.09
CA PRO A 111 5.04 -13.20 4.07
C PRO A 111 5.45 -12.65 2.72
N ILE A 112 6.29 -11.61 2.70
CA ILE A 112 6.81 -10.98 1.48
C ILE A 112 8.19 -11.54 1.08
N GLN A 113 8.70 -12.53 1.80
CA GLN A 113 10.06 -13.07 1.63
C GLN A 113 11.13 -11.97 1.62
N LEU A 114 11.17 -11.15 2.67
CA LEU A 114 12.16 -10.08 2.83
C LEU A 114 13.58 -10.65 2.62
N SER A 115 14.26 -10.13 1.61
CA SER A 115 15.54 -10.66 1.12
C SER A 115 16.56 -9.53 0.97
N TRP A 116 17.84 -9.89 1.00
CA TRP A 116 19.01 -9.01 0.88
C TRP A 116 19.37 -8.19 2.12
N ASN A 117 20.68 -8.12 2.43
CA ASN A 117 21.24 -7.42 3.58
C ASN A 117 20.78 -5.96 3.73
N TYR A 118 20.58 -5.23 2.62
CA TYR A 118 20.11 -3.85 2.68
C TYR A 118 18.67 -3.72 3.19
N ASN A 119 17.79 -4.66 2.84
CA ASN A 119 16.41 -4.67 3.32
C ASN A 119 16.35 -5.06 4.79
N TYR A 120 17.14 -6.05 5.21
CA TYR A 120 17.27 -6.40 6.63
C TYR A 120 17.80 -5.22 7.45
N LYS A 121 18.79 -4.47 6.93
CA LYS A 121 19.27 -3.26 7.61
C LYS A 121 18.17 -2.20 7.74
N ASN A 122 17.49 -1.86 6.64
CA ASN A 122 16.50 -0.79 6.63
C ASN A 122 15.25 -1.13 7.45
N PHE A 123 14.76 -2.37 7.34
CA PHE A 123 13.68 -2.86 8.19
C PHE A 123 14.12 -2.93 9.67
N GLY A 124 15.36 -3.34 9.94
CA GLY A 124 15.91 -3.37 11.29
C GLY A 124 15.94 -1.98 11.94
N ILE A 125 16.29 -0.94 11.18
CA ILE A 125 16.21 0.45 11.64
C ILE A 125 14.77 0.82 12.00
N ALA A 126 13.80 0.52 11.12
CA ALA A 126 12.38 0.80 11.39
C ALA A 126 11.84 0.04 12.62
N ALA A 127 12.31 -1.20 12.82
CA ALA A 127 11.91 -2.05 13.94
C ALA A 127 12.69 -1.78 15.24
N GLY A 128 13.74 -0.95 15.22
CA GLY A 128 14.65 -0.77 16.35
C GLY A 128 15.41 -2.06 16.73
N LYS A 129 15.73 -2.90 15.74
CA LYS A 129 16.41 -4.21 15.91
C LYS A 129 17.61 -4.31 14.97
N ASP A 130 18.72 -4.85 15.46
CA ASP A 130 19.84 -5.21 14.59
C ASP A 130 19.54 -6.53 13.85
N LEU A 131 18.85 -6.41 12.72
CA LEU A 131 18.53 -7.52 11.83
C LEU A 131 19.67 -7.85 10.85
N VAL A 132 20.75 -7.06 10.82
CA VAL A 132 21.94 -7.39 10.04
C VAL A 132 22.69 -8.53 10.72
N THR A 133 22.85 -8.45 12.04
CA THR A 133 23.47 -9.52 12.84
C THR A 133 22.47 -10.58 13.31
N ASN A 134 21.17 -10.28 13.36
CA ASN A 134 20.11 -11.21 13.77
C ASN A 134 18.98 -11.36 12.74
N PRO A 135 19.28 -11.73 11.47
CA PRO A 135 18.25 -11.82 10.43
C PRO A 135 17.20 -12.90 10.71
N ASP A 136 17.55 -13.94 11.47
CA ASP A 136 16.65 -15.04 11.82
C ASP A 136 15.43 -14.58 12.64
N LEU A 137 15.51 -13.44 13.32
CA LEU A 137 14.40 -12.86 14.07
C LEU A 137 13.16 -12.60 13.21
N VAL A 138 13.33 -12.28 11.92
CA VAL A 138 12.20 -12.04 11.00
C VAL A 138 11.33 -13.30 10.84
N ALA A 139 11.90 -14.50 10.98
CA ALA A 139 11.19 -15.77 10.89
C ALA A 139 10.80 -16.37 12.25
N GLN A 140 11.17 -15.74 13.37
CA GLN A 140 10.97 -16.27 14.72
C GLN A 140 10.06 -15.38 15.58
N ASP A 141 10.10 -14.07 15.35
CA ASP A 141 9.31 -13.10 16.10
C ASP A 141 7.94 -12.90 15.42
N PRO A 142 6.82 -13.19 16.12
CA PRO A 142 5.48 -13.09 15.54
C PRO A 142 5.04 -11.66 15.17
N GLN A 143 5.71 -10.62 15.68
CA GLN A 143 5.48 -9.24 15.27
C GLN A 143 6.31 -8.91 14.03
N LEU A 144 7.61 -9.24 14.03
CA LEU A 144 8.51 -8.92 12.91
C LEU A 144 8.12 -9.65 11.62
N VAL A 145 7.60 -10.87 11.72
CA VAL A 145 7.19 -11.67 10.55
C VAL A 145 6.17 -10.91 9.71
N TRP A 146 5.09 -10.40 10.32
CA TRP A 146 4.10 -9.61 9.61
C TRP A 146 4.58 -8.19 9.32
N TRP A 147 5.33 -7.58 10.24
CA TRP A 147 5.79 -6.21 10.06
C TRP A 147 6.74 -6.07 8.89
N SER A 148 7.55 -7.09 8.58
CA SER A 148 8.40 -7.09 7.39
C SER A 148 7.60 -6.87 6.10
N ALA A 149 6.45 -7.52 5.95
CA ALA A 149 5.57 -7.39 4.80
C ALA A 149 4.89 -6.02 4.75
N TYR A 150 4.35 -5.54 5.88
CA TYR A 150 3.74 -4.22 5.94
C TYR A 150 4.75 -3.09 5.73
N TRP A 151 5.97 -3.22 6.26
CA TRP A 151 7.05 -2.26 6.06
C TRP A 151 7.43 -2.17 4.58
N PHE A 152 7.66 -3.30 3.92
CA PHE A 152 8.00 -3.31 2.50
C PHE A 152 6.87 -2.71 1.65
N TRP A 153 5.62 -2.94 2.05
CA TRP A 153 4.45 -2.43 1.35
C TRP A 153 4.25 -0.92 1.47
N ASN A 154 4.45 -0.36 2.67
CA ASN A 154 4.04 1.01 2.99
C ASN A 154 5.17 2.03 3.03
N VAL A 155 6.44 1.60 2.95
CA VAL A 155 7.61 2.48 2.99
C VAL A 155 8.25 2.59 1.60
N ASP A 156 8.71 3.79 1.26
CA ASP A 156 9.44 4.04 0.01
C ASP A 156 10.64 3.09 -0.13
N GLN A 157 10.60 2.27 -1.18
CA GLN A 157 11.72 1.45 -1.64
C GLN A 157 12.38 2.14 -2.84
N TRP A 158 13.49 1.59 -3.34
CA TRP A 158 14.21 2.19 -4.48
C TRP A 158 13.35 2.30 -5.77
N LYS A 159 12.33 1.45 -5.93
CA LYS A 159 11.38 1.47 -7.07
C LYS A 159 10.08 2.24 -6.78
N GLY A 160 9.90 2.72 -5.55
CA GLY A 160 8.68 3.41 -5.10
C GLY A 160 8.03 2.73 -3.90
N ASN A 161 6.78 3.11 -3.66
CA ASN A 161 5.97 2.70 -2.51
C ASN A 161 4.74 1.94 -3.00
N ILE A 162 4.51 0.71 -2.51
CA ILE A 162 3.44 -0.13 -3.02
C ILE A 162 2.06 0.45 -2.65
N HIS A 163 1.89 0.92 -1.40
CA HIS A 163 0.65 1.55 -0.94
C HIS A 163 0.22 2.72 -1.85
N ASP A 164 1.18 3.55 -2.26
CA ASP A 164 0.94 4.72 -3.11
C ASP A 164 0.44 4.32 -4.52
N VAL A 165 0.92 3.21 -5.07
CA VAL A 165 0.67 2.84 -6.47
C VAL A 165 -0.43 1.80 -6.66
N VAL A 166 -0.62 0.87 -5.72
CA VAL A 166 -1.44 -0.34 -5.91
C VAL A 166 -2.90 -0.05 -6.25
N GLY A 167 -3.43 1.06 -5.74
CA GLY A 167 -4.81 1.50 -5.98
C GLY A 167 -5.06 2.19 -7.31
N GLN A 168 -4.00 2.53 -8.05
CA GLN A 168 -4.09 3.28 -9.31
C GLN A 168 -4.24 2.34 -10.52
N PRO A 169 -4.70 2.84 -11.70
CA PRO A 169 -4.72 2.04 -12.93
C PRO A 169 -3.34 1.45 -13.23
N GLY A 170 -3.23 0.13 -13.47
CA GLY A 170 -1.93 -0.55 -13.64
C GLY A 170 -1.10 -0.72 -12.35
N GLY A 171 -1.63 -0.32 -11.19
CA GLY A 171 -0.95 -0.38 -9.89
C GLY A 171 -0.52 -1.79 -9.50
N PHE A 172 -1.28 -2.82 -9.89
CA PHE A 172 -0.90 -4.21 -9.63
C PHE A 172 0.37 -4.64 -10.38
N ALA A 173 0.50 -4.31 -11.68
CA ALA A 173 1.71 -4.56 -12.45
C ALA A 173 2.92 -3.84 -11.84
N TYR A 174 2.73 -2.59 -11.43
CA TYR A 174 3.81 -1.83 -10.80
C TYR A 174 4.18 -2.39 -9.43
N THR A 175 3.22 -2.92 -8.67
CA THR A 175 3.48 -3.64 -7.42
C THR A 175 4.40 -4.85 -7.66
N THR A 176 4.11 -5.66 -8.68
CA THR A 176 4.98 -6.78 -9.09
C THR A 176 6.37 -6.30 -9.51
N TYR A 177 6.46 -5.16 -10.22
CA TYR A 177 7.73 -4.55 -10.58
C TYR A 177 8.57 -4.14 -9.37
N ILE A 178 7.95 -3.50 -8.36
CA ILE A 178 8.60 -3.16 -7.08
C ILE A 178 9.16 -4.42 -6.43
N ILE A 179 8.31 -5.45 -6.27
CA ILE A 179 8.67 -6.69 -5.56
C ILE A 179 9.77 -7.47 -6.29
N ASN A 180 9.60 -7.78 -7.58
CA ASN A 180 10.53 -8.67 -8.28
C ASN A 180 10.73 -8.35 -9.78
N GLY A 181 10.62 -7.07 -10.14
CA GLY A 181 10.65 -6.66 -11.55
C GLY A 181 11.95 -7.00 -12.32
N GLY A 182 13.06 -7.26 -11.63
CA GLY A 182 14.30 -7.70 -12.29
C GLY A 182 14.22 -9.12 -12.85
N LEU A 183 13.33 -9.96 -12.32
CA LEU A 183 13.14 -11.33 -12.75
C LEU A 183 11.82 -11.56 -13.49
N GLU A 184 10.82 -10.71 -13.26
CA GLU A 184 9.43 -10.97 -13.70
C GLU A 184 8.87 -9.96 -14.71
N CYS A 185 9.50 -8.81 -14.91
CA CYS A 185 8.96 -7.73 -15.76
C CYS A 185 9.82 -7.46 -17.01
N GLY A 186 9.23 -6.76 -17.97
CA GLY A 186 9.83 -6.44 -19.27
C GLY A 186 9.39 -7.38 -20.39
N PRO A 187 9.87 -7.18 -21.63
CA PRO A 187 9.40 -7.94 -22.79
C PRO A 187 9.82 -9.41 -22.78
N ASN A 188 10.87 -9.78 -22.04
CA ASN A 188 11.38 -11.15 -21.98
C ASN A 188 12.05 -11.46 -20.63
N PRO A 189 11.30 -11.53 -19.53
CA PRO A 189 11.87 -11.76 -18.20
C PRO A 189 12.33 -13.21 -18.03
N ALA A 190 13.25 -13.43 -17.09
CA ALA A 190 13.78 -14.76 -16.77
C ALA A 190 12.73 -15.67 -16.12
N ASN A 191 11.77 -15.09 -15.38
CA ASN A 191 10.73 -15.81 -14.68
C ASN A 191 9.33 -15.33 -15.10
N LYS A 192 8.86 -15.83 -16.25
CA LYS A 192 7.54 -15.50 -16.79
C LYS A 192 6.39 -16.09 -15.98
N GLY A 193 6.62 -17.24 -15.34
CA GLY A 193 5.58 -18.02 -14.67
C GLY A 193 5.07 -17.36 -13.38
N SER A 194 5.98 -16.74 -12.61
CA SER A 194 5.62 -16.12 -11.33
C SER A 194 4.63 -14.98 -11.49
N GLU A 195 4.82 -14.07 -12.46
CA GLU A 195 3.88 -12.96 -12.66
C GLU A 195 2.47 -13.48 -12.95
N LYS A 196 2.35 -14.52 -13.79
CA LYS A 196 1.05 -15.14 -14.07
C LYS A 196 0.39 -15.61 -12.77
N SER A 197 1.13 -16.27 -11.88
CA SER A 197 0.61 -16.69 -10.57
C SER A 197 0.21 -15.52 -9.67
N ARG A 198 0.95 -14.39 -9.70
CA ARG A 198 0.56 -13.16 -8.99
C ARG A 198 -0.77 -12.63 -9.52
N ILE A 199 -0.92 -12.52 -10.83
CA ILE A 199 -2.14 -12.04 -11.49
C ILE A 199 -3.33 -12.96 -11.15
N ASP A 200 -3.14 -14.29 -11.28
CA ASP A 200 -4.19 -15.27 -10.97
C ASP A 200 -4.65 -15.16 -9.50
N ASN A 201 -3.69 -15.02 -8.57
CA ASN A 201 -4.00 -14.82 -7.15
C ASN A 201 -4.73 -13.49 -6.91
N TYR A 202 -4.27 -12.40 -7.54
CA TYR A 202 -4.90 -11.09 -7.40
C TYR A 202 -6.34 -11.08 -7.90
N ILE A 203 -6.60 -11.65 -9.08
CA ILE A 203 -7.96 -11.77 -9.62
C ILE A 203 -8.83 -12.61 -8.68
N LYS A 204 -8.30 -13.74 -8.19
CA LYS A 204 -9.00 -14.58 -7.20
C LYS A 204 -9.39 -13.77 -5.96
N PHE A 205 -8.47 -13.00 -5.38
CA PHE A 205 -8.74 -12.24 -4.16
C PHE A 205 -9.61 -11.01 -4.43
N ALA A 206 -9.47 -10.34 -5.57
CA ALA A 206 -10.35 -9.24 -5.97
C ALA A 206 -11.81 -9.71 -6.09
N ASN A 207 -12.03 -10.88 -6.71
CA ASN A 207 -13.35 -11.51 -6.79
C ASN A 207 -13.88 -11.86 -5.38
N LEU A 208 -13.03 -12.41 -4.50
CA LEU A 208 -13.34 -12.68 -3.08
C LEU A 208 -13.59 -11.42 -2.23
N LEU A 209 -13.32 -10.23 -2.74
CA LEU A 209 -13.65 -8.97 -2.08
C LEU A 209 -14.77 -8.21 -2.80
N GLY A 210 -15.27 -8.78 -3.91
CA GLY A 210 -16.31 -8.18 -4.73
C GLY A 210 -15.86 -6.86 -5.36
N VAL A 211 -14.63 -6.81 -5.87
CA VAL A 211 -14.08 -5.65 -6.60
C VAL A 211 -13.51 -6.10 -7.94
N ALA A 212 -13.65 -5.27 -8.97
CA ALA A 212 -12.97 -5.50 -10.24
C ALA A 212 -11.45 -5.31 -10.06
N PRO A 213 -10.61 -6.21 -10.61
CA PRO A 213 -9.15 -6.12 -10.49
C PRO A 213 -8.55 -4.90 -11.20
N GLY A 214 -9.30 -4.31 -12.13
CA GLY A 214 -8.82 -3.22 -12.99
C GLY A 214 -8.03 -3.72 -14.20
N ASP A 215 -7.49 -2.77 -14.96
CA ASP A 215 -6.75 -3.04 -16.19
C ASP A 215 -5.22 -3.02 -15.98
N ASN A 216 -4.47 -3.40 -17.02
CA ASN A 216 -3.00 -3.34 -17.06
C ASN A 216 -2.32 -4.13 -15.94
N LEU A 217 -2.76 -5.38 -15.73
CA LEU A 217 -2.27 -6.24 -14.64
C LEU A 217 -0.87 -6.81 -14.87
N SER A 218 -0.35 -6.78 -16.11
CA SER A 218 0.96 -7.34 -16.45
C SER A 218 2.01 -6.24 -16.63
N CYS A 219 3.16 -6.46 -15.98
CA CYS A 219 4.44 -5.81 -16.20
C CYS A 219 5.32 -6.51 -17.26
N GLN A 220 4.88 -7.61 -17.87
CA GLN A 220 5.57 -8.27 -19.00
C GLN A 220 5.32 -7.55 -20.33
N THR A 221 5.64 -6.26 -20.37
CA THR A 221 5.46 -5.40 -21.53
C THR A 221 6.71 -4.56 -21.75
N SER A 222 6.80 -3.88 -22.90
CA SER A 222 7.88 -2.92 -23.16
C SER A 222 7.82 -1.67 -22.28
N ALA A 223 6.77 -1.49 -21.48
CA ALA A 223 6.67 -0.39 -20.53
C ALA A 223 7.52 -0.59 -19.25
N TYR A 224 8.11 -1.78 -19.07
CA TYR A 224 8.92 -2.11 -17.89
C TYR A 224 10.37 -2.46 -18.25
N PRO A 225 11.37 -1.98 -17.49
CA PRO A 225 11.23 -1.01 -16.39
C PRO A 225 10.76 0.37 -16.92
N PRO A 226 9.93 1.09 -16.15
CA PRO A 226 9.44 2.39 -16.59
C PRO A 226 10.57 3.42 -16.58
N SER A 227 10.57 4.30 -17.58
CA SER A 227 11.59 5.35 -17.74
C SER A 227 11.42 6.53 -16.78
N THR A 228 10.24 6.64 -16.16
CA THR A 228 9.92 7.66 -15.16
C THR A 228 9.37 7.01 -13.89
N PRO A 229 9.63 7.59 -12.71
CA PRO A 229 9.00 7.13 -11.48
C PRO A 229 7.47 7.17 -11.61
N TRP A 230 6.79 6.14 -11.10
CA TRP A 230 5.34 6.12 -11.12
C TRP A 230 4.77 7.27 -10.28
N PRO A 231 3.70 7.94 -10.74
CA PRO A 231 3.09 9.02 -9.98
C PRO A 231 2.62 8.49 -8.61
N LYS A 232 3.09 9.13 -7.53
CA LYS A 232 2.56 8.88 -6.19
C LYS A 232 1.08 9.27 -6.16
N ARG A 233 0.30 8.61 -5.30
CA ARG A 233 -1.12 8.94 -5.13
C ARG A 233 -1.26 10.39 -4.72
N VAL A 234 -2.04 11.17 -5.46
CA VAL A 234 -2.42 12.52 -5.04
C VAL A 234 -3.51 12.39 -3.99
N THR A 235 -3.17 12.52 -2.71
CA THR A 235 -4.15 12.54 -1.63
C THR A 235 -4.92 13.87 -1.66
N THR A 236 -6.08 13.89 -2.31
CA THR A 236 -7.02 15.01 -2.25
C THR A 236 -7.88 14.89 -1.00
N LYS A 237 -7.34 15.12 0.20
CA LYS A 237 -8.13 15.39 1.41
C LYS A 237 -7.31 16.11 2.46
N THR A 238 -7.91 17.16 2.99
CA THR A 238 -7.51 18.06 4.08
C THR A 238 -6.64 17.37 5.13
N PRO A 239 -5.56 18.01 5.64
CA PRO A 239 -4.73 17.42 6.67
C PRO A 239 -5.58 16.91 7.83
N PRO A 240 -5.33 15.70 8.35
CA PRO A 240 -5.97 15.28 9.58
C PRO A 240 -5.69 16.33 10.66
N LEU A 241 -6.73 16.72 11.41
CA LEU A 241 -6.54 17.51 12.62
C LEU A 241 -5.60 16.72 13.52
N TYR A 242 -4.34 17.17 13.58
CA TYR A 242 -3.34 16.64 14.49
C TYR A 242 -3.89 16.75 15.89
N VAL A 243 -4.24 15.62 16.50
CA VAL A 243 -4.31 15.54 17.95
C VAL A 243 -2.86 15.58 18.40
N ALA A 244 -2.45 16.73 18.94
CA ALA A 244 -1.11 16.95 19.46
C ALA A 244 -0.81 15.90 20.54
N ASN A 245 -0.02 14.88 20.18
CA ASN A 245 0.67 14.09 21.17
C ASN A 245 1.99 14.82 21.46
N HIS A 246 2.00 15.51 22.59
CA HIS A 246 3.11 16.28 23.14
C HIS A 246 4.21 15.30 23.60
N ASP A 247 4.91 14.65 22.68
CA ASP A 247 6.27 14.14 22.87
C ASP A 247 6.81 13.48 21.60
N GLN A 248 7.64 14.25 20.88
CA GLN A 248 8.97 13.91 20.32
C GLN A 248 9.19 14.66 18.99
N ASP A 249 9.68 15.88 19.11
CA ASP A 249 10.36 16.64 18.05
C ASP A 249 11.78 16.10 17.84
N ARG A 250 12.02 15.49 16.67
CA ARG A 250 13.33 15.53 15.98
C ARG A 250 13.23 15.07 14.53
N HIS A 251 13.05 16.00 13.60
CA HIS A 251 13.26 15.72 12.18
C HIS A 251 14.76 15.68 11.88
N HIS A 252 15.30 14.49 11.63
CA HIS A 252 16.66 14.31 11.12
C HIS A 252 16.65 14.40 9.58
N ILE A 253 17.26 15.45 9.03
CA ILE A 253 17.50 15.56 7.59
C ILE A 253 18.93 15.07 7.32
N TYR A 254 19.08 14.05 6.48
CA TYR A 254 20.37 13.55 6.00
C TYR A 254 20.56 14.02 4.55
N PRO A 255 21.36 15.07 4.28
CA PRO A 255 21.70 15.42 2.91
C PRO A 255 22.60 14.32 2.31
N ASN A 256 22.24 13.88 1.11
CA ASN A 256 23.03 12.92 0.33
C ASN A 256 24.12 13.67 -0.48
N HIS A 257 25.19 12.98 -0.87
CA HIS A 257 26.42 13.58 -1.42
C HIS A 257 26.29 14.28 -2.79
N ASP A 258 25.13 14.18 -3.45
CA ASP A 258 24.90 14.65 -4.82
C ASP A 258 23.78 15.70 -4.96
N GLN A 259 23.39 16.39 -3.87
CA GLN A 259 22.36 17.43 -3.96
C GLN A 259 22.94 18.84 -3.91
N ASP A 260 22.84 19.54 -5.04
CA ASP A 260 23.04 20.98 -5.13
C ASP A 260 21.86 21.71 -4.44
N ARG A 261 22.18 22.35 -3.32
CA ARG A 261 21.45 23.46 -2.68
C ARG A 261 19.99 23.18 -2.28
N HIS A 262 19.80 22.79 -1.02
CA HIS A 262 18.48 22.80 -0.38
C HIS A 262 18.09 24.22 0.10
N HIS A 263 16.96 24.72 -0.40
CA HIS A 263 16.30 25.91 0.16
C HIS A 263 15.40 25.48 1.33
N ILE A 264 15.77 25.90 2.55
CA ILE A 264 14.90 25.79 3.72
C ILE A 264 14.21 27.14 3.87
N TYR A 265 12.87 27.15 3.91
CA TYR A 265 12.07 28.32 4.26
C TYR A 265 11.56 28.13 5.70
N PRO A 266 12.20 28.73 6.71
CA PRO A 266 11.71 28.68 8.08
C PRO A 266 10.37 29.43 8.15
N ASN A 267 9.36 28.82 8.77
CA ASN A 267 8.17 29.55 9.17
C ASN A 267 8.47 30.37 10.44
N HIS A 268 7.72 31.44 10.67
CA HIS A 268 8.02 32.53 11.61
C HIS A 268 8.09 32.14 13.11
N ASP A 269 7.81 30.86 13.44
CA ASP A 269 7.69 30.34 14.80
C ASP A 269 8.71 29.23 15.16
N GLN A 270 9.75 29.00 14.35
CA GLN A 270 10.77 27.99 14.68
C GLN A 270 12.01 28.60 15.35
N ASP A 271 12.07 28.45 16.67
CA ASP A 271 13.25 28.79 17.47
C ASP A 271 14.33 27.72 17.32
N ARG A 272 15.31 27.99 16.44
CA ARG A 272 16.65 27.38 16.38
C ARG A 272 16.78 26.05 15.61
N HIS A 273 17.35 26.12 14.41
CA HIS A 273 17.92 24.98 13.68
C HIS A 273 19.42 24.87 13.95
N HIS A 274 19.89 23.73 14.46
CA HIS A 274 21.32 23.40 14.55
C HIS A 274 21.72 22.55 13.34
N ILE A 275 22.45 23.16 12.40
CA ILE A 275 23.08 22.46 11.28
C ILE A 275 24.49 22.10 11.71
N TYR A 276 24.85 20.82 11.66
CA TYR A 276 26.22 20.34 11.88
C TYR A 276 26.87 20.07 10.52
N PRO A 277 27.63 21.01 9.94
CA PRO A 277 28.44 20.71 8.77
C PRO A 277 29.55 19.73 9.15
N ASN A 278 29.79 18.73 8.31
CA ASN A 278 30.93 17.83 8.45
C ASN A 278 32.22 18.57 8.07
N HIS A 279 33.37 18.07 8.53
CA HIS A 279 34.66 18.79 8.59
C HIS A 279 35.29 19.23 7.23
N ASP A 280 34.61 18.99 6.10
CA ASP A 280 35.08 19.26 4.73
C ASP A 280 34.18 20.21 3.92
N GLN A 281 33.31 21.01 4.54
CA GLN A 281 32.48 21.97 3.81
C GLN A 281 32.78 23.43 4.14
N ASP A 282 32.96 24.22 3.07
CA ASP A 282 33.15 25.66 3.13
C ASP A 282 31.92 26.38 3.73
N ARG A 283 32.23 27.38 4.56
CA ARG A 283 31.33 28.24 5.33
C ARG A 283 30.04 28.63 4.59
N HIS A 284 28.87 28.23 5.09
CA HIS A 284 27.57 28.71 4.61
C HIS A 284 27.26 30.13 5.15
N HIS A 285 26.97 31.07 4.25
CA HIS A 285 26.42 32.39 4.58
C HIS A 285 24.90 32.35 4.60
N ILE A 286 24.29 32.74 5.72
CA ILE A 286 22.85 32.96 5.85
C ILE A 286 22.59 34.45 5.65
N TYR A 287 21.77 34.82 4.67
CA TYR A 287 21.28 36.19 4.50
C TYR A 287 19.92 36.31 5.20
N PRO A 288 19.78 37.14 6.26
CA PRO A 288 18.48 37.58 6.70
C PRO A 288 17.95 38.64 5.71
N ASN A 289 16.76 38.43 5.14
CA ASN A 289 16.13 39.47 4.34
C ASN A 289 15.34 40.40 5.28
N HIS A 290 15.89 41.59 5.52
CA HIS A 290 15.24 42.72 6.17
C HIS A 290 14.45 43.53 5.13
N ASP A 291 13.15 43.69 5.38
CA ASP A 291 12.40 44.96 5.44
C ASP A 291 12.41 46.02 4.29
N GLN A 292 11.18 46.41 3.93
CA GLN A 292 10.64 47.79 3.74
C GLN A 292 10.74 48.52 2.37
N ASP A 293 9.57 49.04 1.97
CA ASP A 293 9.24 50.29 1.25
C ASP A 293 10.16 50.83 0.14
N HIS A 294 9.60 51.02 -1.08
CA HIS A 294 9.47 52.34 -1.73
C HIS A 294 8.73 52.34 -3.10
N ARG A 295 7.72 53.22 -3.13
CA ARG A 295 6.99 53.97 -4.19
C ARG A 295 7.41 53.90 -5.70
N HIS A 296 6.37 53.78 -6.54
CA HIS A 296 6.06 54.16 -7.95
C HIS A 296 6.80 55.39 -8.59
N PRO A 297 6.59 55.78 -9.89
CA PRO A 297 5.87 55.16 -11.05
C PRO A 297 6.57 55.31 -12.44
N HIS A 298 6.07 54.65 -13.50
CA HIS A 298 5.87 55.28 -14.82
C HIS A 298 4.99 54.44 -15.79
N ASP A 299 4.07 55.15 -16.44
CA ASP A 299 3.08 54.75 -17.45
C ASP A 299 3.65 54.11 -18.73
N GLN A 300 2.88 53.23 -19.37
CA GLN A 300 2.13 53.53 -20.61
C GLN A 300 1.33 52.31 -21.12
N ASP A 301 0.02 52.36 -20.85
CA ASP A 301 -1.11 52.28 -21.78
C ASP A 301 -0.95 51.52 -23.12
N HIS A 302 -1.76 50.46 -23.34
CA HIS A 302 -2.64 50.33 -24.52
C HIS A 302 -3.59 49.10 -24.48
N ARG A 303 -4.88 49.41 -24.27
CA ARG A 303 -6.10 48.93 -24.96
C ARG A 303 -6.36 47.41 -25.21
N HIS A 304 -7.37 46.92 -24.48
CA HIS A 304 -8.38 45.89 -24.85
C HIS A 304 -9.19 46.27 -26.13
N PRO A 305 -10.15 45.47 -26.68
CA PRO A 305 -10.69 44.16 -26.26
C PRO A 305 -10.89 43.14 -27.40
N HIS A 306 -11.27 41.89 -27.09
CA HIS A 306 -12.40 41.23 -27.75
C HIS A 306 -12.87 39.99 -26.98
N ASP A 307 -14.12 40.08 -26.52
CA ASP A 307 -14.99 38.96 -26.14
C ASP A 307 -15.13 37.95 -27.28
N GLN A 308 -15.20 36.66 -26.92
CA GLN A 308 -16.24 35.77 -27.43
C GLN A 308 -16.44 34.55 -26.52
N ASP A 309 -17.47 34.70 -25.69
CA ASP A 309 -18.46 33.70 -25.29
C ASP A 309 -18.61 32.53 -26.29
N HIS A 310 -18.56 31.28 -25.82
CA HIS A 310 -19.43 30.17 -26.30
C HIS A 310 -19.33 28.93 -25.38
N ARG A 311 -20.32 28.86 -24.48
CA ARG A 311 -21.26 27.74 -24.23
C ARG A 311 -20.76 26.28 -24.26
N HIS A 312 -20.93 25.66 -23.09
CA HIS A 312 -21.23 24.25 -22.86
C HIS A 312 -22.16 23.62 -23.91
N PRO A 313 -21.95 22.31 -24.16
CA PRO A 313 -23.05 21.36 -24.28
C PRO A 313 -22.94 20.22 -23.26
N HIS A 314 -23.94 20.17 -22.38
CA HIS A 314 -24.71 19.01 -21.92
C HIS A 314 -24.01 17.66 -21.64
N ASP A 315 -23.99 17.33 -20.35
CA ASP A 315 -24.65 16.17 -19.75
C ASP A 315 -24.86 14.92 -20.62
N GLN A 316 -23.95 13.96 -20.48
CA GLN A 316 -24.32 12.54 -20.36
C GLN A 316 -23.53 11.91 -19.22
N ALA A 317 -23.96 12.23 -17.99
CA ALA A 317 -23.63 11.40 -16.85
C ALA A 317 -24.33 10.04 -17.03
N HIS A 318 -23.55 9.01 -17.34
CA HIS A 318 -23.98 7.63 -17.16
C HIS A 318 -24.30 7.43 -15.66
N ARG A 319 -25.60 7.47 -15.33
CA ARG A 319 -26.11 6.96 -14.06
C ARG A 319 -25.70 5.49 -13.96
N TYR A 320 -24.80 5.17 -13.04
CA TYR A 320 -24.82 3.85 -12.42
C TYR A 320 -26.05 3.79 -11.49
N PRO A 321 -26.83 2.70 -11.53
CA PRO A 321 -28.04 2.57 -10.74
C PRO A 321 -27.65 2.29 -9.29
N HIS A 322 -27.58 3.35 -8.49
CA HIS A 322 -27.79 3.23 -7.06
C HIS A 322 -29.30 3.38 -6.82
N ASP A 323 -29.87 2.39 -6.13
CA ASP A 323 -31.26 2.31 -5.63
C ASP A 323 -32.33 1.63 -6.51
N ASP A 324 -31.97 0.63 -7.33
CA ASP A 324 -32.96 -0.35 -7.79
C ASP A 324 -33.09 -1.49 -6.75
N PRO A 325 -34.31 -1.86 -6.30
CA PRO A 325 -34.51 -3.05 -5.49
C PRO A 325 -34.05 -4.29 -6.28
N LEU A 326 -33.21 -5.11 -5.65
CA LEU A 326 -32.64 -6.33 -6.24
C LEU A 326 -33.74 -7.16 -6.94
N PRO A 327 -33.54 -7.62 -8.19
CA PRO A 327 -34.53 -8.41 -8.90
C PRO A 327 -34.93 -9.65 -8.10
N SER A 328 -36.22 -10.01 -8.14
CA SER A 328 -36.84 -11.06 -7.31
C SER A 328 -36.32 -12.49 -7.55
N ASN A 329 -35.30 -12.67 -8.39
CA ASN A 329 -34.59 -13.94 -8.57
C ASN A 329 -33.07 -13.70 -8.59
N GLN A 330 -32.50 -13.55 -7.39
CA GLN A 330 -31.07 -13.30 -7.19
C GLN A 330 -30.18 -14.41 -7.75
N CYS A 331 -30.72 -15.61 -8.00
CA CYS A 331 -29.96 -16.79 -8.41
C CYS A 331 -29.88 -17.00 -9.92
N ASN A 332 -30.64 -16.25 -10.72
CA ASN A 332 -30.72 -16.40 -12.18
C ASN A 332 -30.82 -17.88 -12.65
N GLY A 333 -31.62 -18.69 -11.94
CA GLY A 333 -31.84 -20.11 -12.26
C GLY A 333 -30.74 -21.08 -11.80
N ASN A 334 -29.65 -20.60 -11.21
CA ASN A 334 -28.62 -21.46 -10.62
C ASN A 334 -29.14 -22.15 -9.34
N ARG A 335 -28.66 -23.36 -9.08
CA ARG A 335 -28.98 -24.18 -7.88
C ARG A 335 -27.75 -24.91 -7.37
N ASN A 336 -27.70 -25.15 -6.07
CA ASN A 336 -26.58 -25.74 -5.33
C ASN A 336 -25.22 -25.07 -5.61
N VAL A 337 -25.21 -23.75 -5.79
CA VAL A 337 -23.98 -22.98 -6.04
C VAL A 337 -23.96 -21.67 -5.27
N CYS A 338 -22.76 -21.16 -5.02
CA CYS A 338 -22.59 -19.79 -4.61
C CYS A 338 -22.67 -18.87 -5.84
N PHE A 339 -23.50 -17.83 -5.80
CA PHE A 339 -23.75 -16.96 -6.93
C PHE A 339 -23.53 -15.50 -6.54
N TRP A 340 -22.93 -14.72 -7.44
CA TRP A 340 -22.77 -13.27 -7.30
C TRP A 340 -23.79 -12.54 -8.19
N PRO A 341 -24.88 -11.99 -7.63
CA PRO A 341 -25.98 -11.45 -8.44
C PRO A 341 -25.58 -10.23 -9.28
N LEU A 342 -24.63 -9.43 -8.82
CA LEU A 342 -24.20 -8.21 -9.52
C LEU A 342 -23.44 -8.53 -10.82
N THR A 343 -22.59 -9.55 -10.79
CA THR A 343 -21.73 -9.93 -11.92
C THR A 343 -22.22 -11.16 -12.69
N GLN A 344 -23.30 -11.79 -12.22
CA GLN A 344 -23.88 -13.00 -12.80
C GLN A 344 -22.90 -14.20 -12.81
N GLN A 345 -21.98 -14.25 -11.84
CA GLN A 345 -20.95 -15.29 -11.76
C GLN A 345 -21.33 -16.41 -10.80
N VAL A 346 -21.12 -17.64 -11.25
CA VAL A 346 -21.08 -18.82 -10.37
C VAL A 346 -19.72 -18.90 -9.72
N LEU A 347 -19.69 -18.84 -8.40
CA LEU A 347 -18.49 -18.85 -7.60
C LEU A 347 -18.20 -20.28 -7.11
N PRO A 348 -16.93 -20.74 -7.13
CA PRO A 348 -16.55 -22.10 -6.75
C PRO A 348 -16.49 -22.28 -5.22
N TYR A 349 -17.52 -21.83 -4.51
CA TYR A 349 -17.59 -21.85 -3.04
C TYR A 349 -18.73 -22.75 -2.56
N ALA A 350 -18.46 -23.57 -1.54
CA ALA A 350 -19.48 -24.34 -0.83
C ALA A 350 -20.42 -23.42 -0.03
N LYS A 351 -21.62 -23.90 0.35
CA LYS A 351 -22.64 -23.13 1.08
C LYS A 351 -22.10 -22.39 2.29
N ALA A 352 -21.30 -23.07 3.12
CA ALA A 352 -20.70 -22.50 4.32
C ALA A 352 -19.76 -21.31 4.02
N HIS A 353 -19.07 -21.33 2.87
CA HIS A 353 -18.18 -20.26 2.46
C HIS A 353 -18.91 -19.15 1.71
N CYS A 354 -19.97 -19.49 0.97
CA CYS A 354 -20.78 -18.50 0.26
C CYS A 354 -21.39 -17.44 1.19
N GLN A 355 -21.75 -17.87 2.40
CA GLN A 355 -22.34 -17.00 3.42
C GLN A 355 -21.32 -16.06 4.10
N LEU A 356 -20.01 -16.28 3.90
CA LEU A 356 -18.97 -15.40 4.44
C LEU A 356 -18.86 -14.08 3.67
N PHE A 357 -19.49 -14.02 2.51
CA PHE A 357 -19.41 -12.89 1.62
C PHE A 357 -20.75 -12.19 1.51
N PHE A 358 -20.79 -10.94 1.97
CA PHE A 358 -22.02 -10.16 2.02
C PHE A 358 -22.63 -9.87 0.63
N TRP A 359 -21.85 -10.01 -0.44
CA TRP A 359 -22.27 -9.75 -1.83
C TRP A 359 -22.71 -11.00 -2.60
N SER A 360 -22.61 -12.21 -2.03
CA SER A 360 -23.04 -13.45 -2.71
C SER A 360 -24.21 -14.09 -2.00
N VAL A 361 -24.91 -14.92 -2.77
CA VAL A 361 -26.08 -15.64 -2.33
C VAL A 361 -25.84 -17.11 -2.62
N TRP A 362 -26.08 -17.97 -1.63
CA TRP A 362 -26.16 -19.39 -1.89
C TRP A 362 -27.52 -19.69 -2.54
N CYS A 363 -27.47 -20.26 -3.73
CA CYS A 363 -28.65 -20.67 -4.47
C CYS A 363 -28.93 -22.14 -4.17
N ASP A 364 -30.04 -22.42 -3.47
CA ASP A 364 -30.45 -23.78 -3.07
C ASP A 364 -30.99 -24.62 -4.24
#